data_AF-A0A8J4QUV3-F1
#
_entry.id   AF-A0A8J4QUV3-F1
#
_cell.length_a   1.000
_cell.length_b   1.000
_cell.length_c   1.000
_cell.angle_alpha   90.00
_cell.angle_beta   90.00
_cell.angle_gamma   90.00
#
_symmetry.space_group_name_H-M   'P 1'
#
loop_
_entity.id
_entity.type
_entity.pdbx_description
1 polymer ?
#
loop_
_entity_poly.entity_id
_entity_poly.type
_entity_poly.pdbx_seq_one_letter_code
_entity_poly.pdbx_strand_id
1 'polypeptide(L)'
;MSHRLRDKVVVECSNTHGLAIFDEHLRRILRGQASLFDWSRSTSLARTLSPRVLESQIDAKKELEKSLKATCEEFIMSVTKLVVDPMLSFVTKVTAVKFSLSSGGQSQKQESILAKPLKDQAFASPDKVAEIIQKVSAAIQQELPTVIEKMKLYLQNPSTRTILFKPIKTNIVEAHVQVQSLLKAEYSPEEIQSIINMVSIQDLQAQLDNLL
;
A
#
# COMPACT_ATOMS: atom_id res chain seq x y z
N MET A 1 -8.14 -1.66 35.34
CA MET A 1 -8.07 -0.35 34.66
C MET A 1 -8.55 -0.52 33.23
N SER A 2 -9.81 -0.22 32.97
CA SER A 2 -10.41 -0.35 31.65
C SER A 2 -10.19 0.96 30.89
N HIS A 3 -9.36 0.92 29.84
CA HIS A 3 -9.17 2.03 28.92
C HIS A 3 -10.45 2.23 28.10
N ARG A 4 -11.33 3.09 28.62
CA ARG A 4 -12.49 3.61 27.91
C ARG A 4 -11.96 4.52 26.81
N LEU A 5 -11.94 4.02 25.58
CA LEU A 5 -11.72 4.80 24.36
C LEU A 5 -12.67 6.01 24.43
N ARG A 6 -12.10 7.20 24.54
CA ARG A 6 -12.87 8.44 24.55
C ARG A 6 -13.35 8.68 23.13
N ASP A 7 -14.62 8.44 22.90
CA ASP A 7 -15.35 8.93 21.73
C ASP A 7 -15.12 10.44 21.64
N LYS A 8 -14.34 10.88 20.65
CA LYS A 8 -14.27 12.29 20.30
C LYS A 8 -15.54 12.64 19.55
N VAL A 9 -16.49 13.22 20.26
CA VAL A 9 -17.66 13.88 19.67
C VAL A 9 -17.17 15.16 19.00
N VAL A 10 -17.05 15.16 17.68
CA VAL A 10 -16.88 16.39 16.89
C VAL A 10 -18.28 16.91 16.59
N VAL A 11 -18.61 18.08 17.13
CA VAL A 11 -19.89 18.75 16.91
C VAL A 11 -19.79 19.56 15.63
N GLU A 12 -20.40 19.08 14.55
CA GLU A 12 -20.50 19.83 13.29
C GLU A 12 -21.88 20.50 13.19
N CYS A 13 -21.92 21.84 13.20
CA CYS A 13 -23.15 22.62 13.08
C CYS A 13 -23.48 22.89 11.60
N SER A 14 -24.22 21.99 10.95
CA SER A 14 -24.74 22.22 9.60
C SER A 14 -25.92 23.20 9.63
N ASN A 15 -25.67 24.48 9.30
CA ASN A 15 -26.68 25.55 9.35
C ASN A 15 -27.04 26.11 7.97
N THR A 16 -27.46 25.26 7.03
CA THR A 16 -27.79 25.70 5.66
C THR A 16 -29.24 26.15 5.48
N HIS A 17 -30.17 25.78 6.37
CA HIS A 17 -31.58 26.20 6.29
C HIS A 17 -31.99 27.35 7.24
N GLY A 18 -31.13 27.72 8.21
CA GLY A 18 -31.44 28.77 9.18
C GLY A 18 -31.42 30.20 8.60
N LEU A 19 -30.55 30.45 7.61
CA LEU A 19 -30.32 31.78 7.03
C LEU A 19 -31.54 32.31 6.25
N ALA A 20 -32.21 31.46 5.47
CA ALA A 20 -33.37 31.88 4.67
C ALA A 20 -34.59 32.23 5.54
N ILE A 21 -34.79 31.49 6.64
CA ILE A 21 -35.87 31.72 7.59
C ILE A 21 -35.62 33.00 8.40
N PHE A 22 -34.34 33.30 8.68
CA PHE A 22 -33.94 34.53 9.36
C PHE A 22 -34.20 35.78 8.50
N ASP A 23 -33.86 35.76 7.21
CA ASP A 23 -34.06 36.90 6.31
C ASP A 23 -35.55 37.26 6.16
N GLU A 24 -36.43 36.25 6.03
CA GLU A 24 -37.88 36.46 5.95
C GLU A 24 -38.46 37.06 7.24
N HIS A 25 -37.97 36.63 8.41
CA HIS A 25 -38.36 37.20 9.69
C HIS A 25 -37.83 38.63 9.88
N LEU A 26 -36.60 38.91 9.45
CA LEU A 26 -36.02 40.25 9.49
C LEU A 26 -36.81 41.22 8.62
N ARG A 27 -37.22 40.80 7.41
CA ARG A 27 -38.07 41.59 6.51
C ARG A 27 -39.44 41.89 7.10
N ARG A 28 -40.05 40.96 7.85
CA ARG A 28 -41.34 41.19 8.54
C ARG A 28 -41.21 42.19 9.70
N ILE A 29 -40.07 42.19 10.40
CA ILE A 29 -39.77 43.18 11.44
C ILE A 29 -39.57 44.57 10.81
N LEU A 30 -38.80 44.67 9.71
CA LEU A 30 -38.57 45.93 9.01
C LEU A 30 -39.85 46.52 8.39
N ARG A 31 -40.83 45.68 8.04
CA ARG A 31 -42.17 46.09 7.59
C ARG A 31 -43.11 46.49 8.74
N GLY A 32 -42.65 46.48 10.00
CA GLY A 32 -43.45 46.83 11.18
C GLY A 32 -44.53 45.80 11.53
N GLN A 33 -44.48 44.60 10.94
CA GLN A 33 -45.47 43.54 11.12
C GLN A 33 -45.12 42.57 12.26
N ALA A 34 -43.95 42.75 12.89
CA ALA A 34 -43.50 41.96 14.04
C ALA A 34 -42.65 42.84 14.98
N SER A 35 -42.87 42.72 16.30
CA SER A 35 -42.12 43.45 17.31
C SER A 35 -40.83 42.72 17.69
N LEU A 36 -39.72 43.45 17.79
CA LEU A 36 -38.40 42.94 18.22
C LEU A 36 -38.42 42.36 19.64
N PHE A 37 -39.39 42.78 20.47
CA PHE A 37 -39.46 42.43 21.88
C PHE A 37 -40.48 41.34 22.21
N ASP A 38 -41.13 40.73 21.20
CA ASP A 38 -42.04 39.59 21.39
C ASP A 38 -41.31 38.24 21.52
N TRP A 39 -40.06 38.31 22.01
CA TRP A 39 -39.13 37.19 22.23
C TRP A 39 -39.70 36.10 23.17
N SER A 40 -40.77 36.41 23.91
CA SER A 40 -41.34 35.51 24.90
C SER A 40 -42.31 34.46 24.36
N ARG A 41 -42.84 34.56 23.12
CA ARG A 41 -43.94 33.67 22.69
C ARG A 41 -43.72 32.89 21.39
N SER A 42 -42.77 33.26 20.55
CA SER A 42 -42.43 32.51 19.34
C SER A 42 -41.22 31.62 19.54
N THR A 43 -41.40 30.52 20.27
CA THR A 43 -40.46 29.38 20.38
C THR A 43 -40.34 28.57 19.08
N SER A 44 -40.46 29.21 17.92
CA SER A 44 -40.19 28.61 16.60
C SER A 44 -38.75 28.87 16.16
N LEU A 45 -38.25 30.11 16.34
CA LEU A 45 -36.86 30.46 15.99
C LEU A 45 -35.83 29.80 16.92
N ALA A 46 -36.14 29.69 18.21
CA ALA A 46 -35.27 28.96 19.14
C ALA A 46 -35.19 27.46 18.78
N ARG A 47 -36.21 26.88 18.14
CA ARG A 47 -36.25 25.46 17.75
C ARG A 47 -35.58 25.19 16.41
N THR A 48 -35.61 26.14 15.47
CA THR A 48 -34.85 26.08 14.21
C THR A 48 -33.38 26.48 14.37
N LEU A 49 -33.05 27.27 15.40
CA LEU A 49 -31.67 27.60 15.78
C LEU A 49 -31.14 26.72 16.94
N SER A 50 -31.95 25.79 17.45
CA SER A 50 -31.46 24.78 18.39
C SER A 50 -30.50 23.87 17.65
N PRO A 51 -29.21 23.79 18.06
CA PRO A 51 -28.27 22.89 17.43
C PRO A 51 -28.80 21.46 17.55
N ARG A 52 -29.11 20.84 16.40
CA ARG A 52 -29.45 19.43 16.36
C ARG A 52 -28.17 18.66 16.61
N VAL A 53 -28.06 18.02 17.77
CA VAL A 53 -26.95 17.11 18.08
C VAL A 53 -27.13 15.87 17.19
N LEU A 54 -26.40 15.83 16.08
CA LEU A 54 -26.23 14.63 15.26
C LEU A 54 -25.03 13.88 15.82
N GLU A 55 -25.28 12.78 16.52
CA GLU A 55 -24.23 11.87 16.95
C GLU A 55 -23.67 11.15 15.71
N SER A 56 -22.51 11.60 15.22
CA SER A 56 -21.74 10.91 14.18
C SER A 56 -21.02 9.70 14.79
N GLN A 57 -21.77 8.62 15.03
CA GLN A 57 -21.20 7.36 15.53
C GLN A 57 -20.60 6.49 14.40
N ILE A 58 -20.59 7.00 13.15
CA ILE A 58 -20.33 6.19 11.94
C ILE A 58 -19.02 6.60 11.22
N ASP A 59 -18.38 7.72 11.58
CA ASP A 59 -17.16 8.15 10.87
C ASP A 59 -15.87 7.62 11.53
N ALA A 60 -15.78 7.62 12.87
CA ALA A 60 -14.57 7.19 13.56
C ALA A 60 -14.25 5.69 13.38
N LYS A 61 -15.27 4.82 13.44
CA LYS A 61 -15.10 3.37 13.21
C LYS A 61 -14.70 3.08 11.77
N LYS A 62 -15.35 3.75 10.81
CA LYS A 62 -15.08 3.55 9.38
C LYS A 62 -13.68 4.02 9.01
N GLU A 63 -13.25 5.18 9.51
CA GLU A 63 -11.90 5.68 9.24
C GLU A 63 -10.84 4.82 9.95
N LEU A 64 -11.13 4.28 11.14
CA LEU A 64 -10.26 3.32 11.80
C LEU A 64 -10.08 2.03 10.99
N GLU A 65 -11.18 1.44 10.50
CA GLU A 65 -11.13 0.23 9.65
C GLU A 65 -10.34 0.48 8.35
N LYS A 66 -10.55 1.65 7.74
CA LYS A 66 -9.82 2.07 6.54
C LYS A 66 -8.33 2.25 6.82
N SER A 67 -7.97 2.94 7.89
CA SER A 67 -6.57 3.14 8.31
C SER A 67 -5.89 1.81 8.64
N LEU A 68 -6.58 0.90 9.32
CA LEU A 68 -6.08 -0.43 9.62
C LEU A 68 -5.78 -1.22 8.33
N LYS A 69 -6.72 -1.23 7.38
CA LYS A 69 -6.53 -1.90 6.10
C LYS A 69 -5.32 -1.33 5.34
N ALA A 70 -5.23 0.00 5.23
CA ALA A 70 -4.13 0.66 4.56
C ALA A 70 -2.77 0.32 5.22
N THR A 71 -2.72 0.32 6.55
CA THR A 71 -1.49 -0.03 7.30
C THR A 71 -1.08 -1.49 7.08
N CYS A 72 -2.05 -2.41 7.03
CA CYS A 72 -1.77 -3.81 6.71
C CYS A 72 -1.23 -3.98 5.28
N GLU A 73 -1.82 -3.30 4.30
CA GLU A 73 -1.35 -3.31 2.91
C GLU A 73 0.06 -2.72 2.79
N GLU A 74 0.32 -1.58 3.43
CA GLU A 74 1.63 -0.95 3.47
C GLU A 74 2.68 -1.86 4.13
N PHE A 75 2.33 -2.52 5.24
CA PHE A 75 3.20 -3.49 5.89
C PHE A 75 3.55 -4.66 4.95
N ILE A 76 2.55 -5.25 4.30
CA ILE A 76 2.75 -6.36 3.34
C ILE A 76 3.70 -5.92 2.22
N MET A 77 3.47 -4.74 1.64
CA MET A 77 4.33 -4.21 0.58
C MET A 77 5.74 -3.91 1.07
N SER A 78 5.89 -3.32 2.25
CA SER A 78 7.19 -2.98 2.84
C SER A 78 8.03 -4.23 3.09
N VAL A 79 7.44 -5.29 3.66
CA VAL A 79 8.14 -6.55 3.91
C VAL A 79 8.45 -7.27 2.61
N THR A 80 7.53 -7.27 1.65
CA THR A 80 7.77 -7.83 0.32
C THR A 80 8.97 -7.14 -0.32
N LYS A 81 8.97 -5.80 -0.36
CA LYS A 81 10.03 -5.00 -0.95
C LYS A 81 11.37 -5.24 -0.27
N LEU A 82 11.43 -5.32 1.06
CA LEU A 82 12.65 -5.64 1.80
C LEU A 82 13.36 -6.89 1.23
N VAL A 83 12.61 -7.90 0.81
CA VAL A 83 13.15 -9.15 0.29
C VAL A 83 13.42 -9.09 -1.22
N VAL A 84 12.47 -8.60 -2.02
CA VAL A 84 12.51 -8.77 -3.48
C VAL A 84 12.95 -7.53 -4.25
N ASP A 85 13.24 -6.39 -3.60
CA ASP A 85 13.67 -5.15 -4.27
C ASP A 85 14.84 -5.35 -5.26
N PRO A 86 15.89 -6.15 -4.95
CA PRO A 86 16.96 -6.42 -5.92
C PRO A 86 16.47 -7.08 -7.21
N MET A 87 15.51 -8.01 -7.10
CA MET A 87 14.89 -8.68 -8.25
C MET A 87 14.00 -7.73 -9.04
N LEU A 88 13.16 -6.95 -8.36
CA LEU A 88 12.28 -5.98 -9.03
C LEU A 88 13.09 -4.91 -9.79
N SER A 89 14.17 -4.42 -9.20
CA SER A 89 15.10 -3.49 -9.85
C SER A 89 15.70 -4.09 -11.12
N PHE A 90 16.09 -5.36 -11.07
CA PHE A 90 16.60 -6.09 -12.24
C PHE A 90 15.55 -6.23 -13.34
N VAL A 91 14.35 -6.73 -13.02
CA VAL A 91 13.24 -6.89 -13.98
C VAL A 91 12.88 -5.57 -14.65
N THR A 92 12.88 -4.47 -13.88
CA THR A 92 12.59 -3.12 -14.40
C THR A 92 13.64 -2.68 -15.41
N LYS A 93 14.93 -2.88 -15.11
CA LYS A 93 16.04 -2.57 -16.04
C LYS A 93 15.95 -3.40 -17.31
N VAL A 94 15.69 -4.71 -17.19
CA VAL A 94 15.51 -5.60 -18.35
C VAL A 94 14.35 -5.16 -19.23
N THR A 95 13.21 -4.82 -18.61
CA THR A 95 12.01 -4.36 -19.32
C THR A 95 12.27 -3.03 -20.05
N ALA A 96 12.96 -2.08 -19.41
CA ALA A 96 13.31 -0.81 -20.04
C ALA A 96 14.21 -1.01 -21.28
N VAL A 97 15.24 -1.86 -21.16
CA VAL A 97 16.12 -2.19 -22.30
C VAL A 97 15.34 -2.87 -23.43
N LYS A 98 14.48 -3.85 -23.11
CA LYS A 98 13.63 -4.51 -24.11
C LYS A 98 12.67 -3.53 -24.80
N PHE A 99 12.11 -2.58 -24.07
CA PHE A 99 11.22 -1.55 -24.61
C PHE A 99 11.96 -0.55 -25.53
N SER A 100 13.18 -0.15 -25.17
CA SER A 100 14.04 0.68 -26.02
C SER A 100 14.46 -0.02 -27.30
N LEU A 101 14.67 -1.34 -27.24
CA LEU A 101 14.97 -2.16 -28.42
C LEU A 101 13.77 -2.35 -29.36
N SER A 102 12.56 -2.47 -28.83
CA SER A 102 11.34 -2.63 -29.64
C SER A 102 10.76 -1.32 -30.18
N SER A 103 11.09 -0.19 -29.57
CA SER A 103 10.62 1.15 -29.99
C SER A 103 11.53 1.84 -31.02
N GLY A 104 12.27 1.05 -31.83
CA GLY A 104 13.18 1.53 -32.86
C GLY A 104 12.50 2.32 -33.99
N GLY A 105 12.16 3.58 -33.71
CA GLY A 105 11.79 4.62 -34.67
C GLY A 105 12.71 5.83 -34.49
N GLN A 106 13.77 5.89 -35.30
CA GLN A 106 14.55 7.08 -35.69
C GLN A 106 14.94 8.09 -34.61
N SER A 107 16.21 8.10 -34.19
CA SER A 107 17.07 9.30 -34.16
C SER A 107 18.49 8.96 -33.68
N GLN A 108 19.39 8.88 -34.67
CA GLN A 108 20.78 9.34 -34.68
C GLN A 108 21.59 9.37 -33.36
N LYS A 109 22.61 8.50 -33.34
CA LYS A 109 24.01 8.87 -33.03
C LYS A 109 24.33 9.21 -31.56
N GLN A 110 23.94 8.35 -30.62
CA GLN A 110 24.77 8.13 -29.43
C GLN A 110 24.55 6.71 -28.88
N GLU A 111 25.66 6.01 -28.72
CA GLU A 111 25.83 4.75 -27.98
C GLU A 111 25.36 3.45 -28.66
N SER A 112 26.25 2.99 -29.56
CA SER A 112 26.46 1.62 -30.04
C SER A 112 26.60 0.51 -28.97
N ILE A 113 26.14 0.73 -27.73
CA ILE A 113 26.21 -0.21 -26.59
C ILE A 113 24.87 -0.96 -26.42
N LEU A 114 23.77 -0.41 -26.95
CA LEU A 114 22.41 -0.87 -26.68
C LEU A 114 21.89 -1.94 -27.65
N ALA A 115 22.60 -2.25 -28.73
CA ALA A 115 22.22 -3.28 -29.71
C ALA A 115 22.79 -4.69 -29.38
N LYS A 116 23.32 -4.88 -28.18
CA LYS A 116 23.86 -6.18 -27.75
C LYS A 116 22.79 -6.97 -26.99
N PRO A 117 22.72 -8.31 -27.17
CA PRO A 117 21.79 -9.17 -26.43
C PRO A 117 21.92 -8.96 -24.91
N LEU A 118 20.84 -9.21 -24.16
CA LEU A 118 20.72 -8.85 -22.73
C LEU A 118 21.94 -9.27 -21.88
N LYS A 119 22.51 -10.43 -22.19
CA LYS A 119 23.74 -11.02 -21.61
C LYS A 119 25.03 -10.20 -21.75
N ASP A 120 25.11 -9.32 -22.74
CA ASP A 120 26.27 -8.45 -22.98
C ASP A 120 26.13 -7.09 -22.28
N GLN A 121 24.97 -6.85 -21.64
CA GLN A 121 24.80 -5.68 -20.78
C GLN A 121 25.50 -5.92 -19.44
N ALA A 122 26.32 -4.98 -18.99
CA ALA A 122 27.12 -5.13 -17.77
C ALA A 122 26.31 -5.38 -16.49
N PHE A 123 25.01 -5.04 -16.48
CA PHE A 123 24.11 -5.30 -15.34
C PHE A 123 23.46 -6.69 -15.37
N ALA A 124 23.59 -7.41 -16.49
CA ALA A 124 23.02 -8.72 -16.76
C ALA A 124 24.12 -9.74 -17.08
N SER A 125 25.35 -9.51 -16.59
CA SER A 125 26.34 -10.58 -16.56
C SER A 125 25.87 -11.68 -15.60
N PRO A 126 26.19 -12.96 -15.87
CA PRO A 126 25.81 -14.08 -15.00
C PRO A 126 26.22 -13.86 -13.54
N ASP A 127 27.40 -13.30 -13.29
CA ASP A 127 27.89 -12.97 -11.94
C ASP A 127 27.02 -11.93 -11.23
N LYS A 128 26.53 -10.91 -11.96
CA LYS A 128 25.68 -9.88 -11.37
C LYS A 128 24.29 -10.41 -11.06
N VAL A 129 23.76 -11.28 -11.90
CA VAL A 129 22.50 -11.98 -11.63
C VAL A 129 22.64 -12.89 -10.41
N ALA A 130 23.74 -13.64 -10.31
CA ALA A 130 24.04 -14.47 -9.15
C ALA A 130 24.12 -13.63 -7.86
N GLU A 131 24.79 -12.47 -7.89
CA GLU A 131 24.86 -11.53 -6.76
C GLU A 131 23.46 -11.05 -6.33
N ILE A 132 22.57 -10.75 -7.28
CA ILE A 132 21.19 -10.34 -7.00
C ILE A 132 20.42 -11.47 -6.31
N ILE A 133 20.51 -12.70 -6.81
CA ILE A 133 19.82 -13.85 -6.23
C ILE A 133 20.36 -14.18 -4.85
N GLN A 134 21.68 -14.12 -4.65
CA GLN A 134 22.31 -14.30 -3.34
C GLN A 134 21.82 -13.27 -2.33
N LYS A 135 21.70 -11.99 -2.72
CA LYS A 135 21.13 -10.94 -1.84
C LYS A 135 19.69 -11.25 -1.43
N VAL A 136 18.85 -11.69 -2.36
CA VAL A 136 17.47 -12.07 -2.04
C VAL A 136 17.42 -13.31 -1.15
N SER A 137 18.25 -14.32 -1.43
CA SER A 137 18.35 -15.52 -0.59
C SER A 137 18.78 -15.19 0.83
N ALA A 138 19.78 -14.31 0.99
CA ALA A 138 20.20 -13.81 2.30
C ALA A 138 19.07 -13.04 3.00
N ALA A 139 18.33 -12.19 2.29
CA ALA A 139 17.18 -11.48 2.86
C ALA A 139 16.07 -12.45 3.34
N ILE A 140 15.82 -13.55 2.61
CA ILE A 140 14.86 -14.59 3.03
C ILE A 140 15.35 -15.32 4.30
N GLN A 141 16.67 -15.53 4.44
CA GLN A 141 17.25 -16.27 5.56
C GLN A 141 17.52 -15.43 6.81
N GLN A 142 17.73 -14.12 6.68
CA GLN A 142 18.17 -13.25 7.78
C GLN A 142 17.12 -12.18 8.12
N GLU A 143 16.63 -11.45 7.12
CA GLU A 143 15.73 -10.31 7.33
C GLU A 143 14.28 -10.76 7.55
N LEU A 144 13.78 -11.66 6.71
CA LEU A 144 12.41 -12.14 6.80
C LEU A 144 12.11 -12.84 8.14
N PRO A 145 12.96 -13.72 8.69
CA PRO A 145 12.71 -14.33 9.99
C PRO A 145 12.69 -13.29 11.12
N THR A 146 13.55 -12.27 11.05
CA THR A 146 13.56 -11.15 12.00
C THR A 146 12.22 -10.40 12.00
N VAL A 147 11.62 -10.18 10.83
CA VAL A 147 10.27 -9.59 10.72
C VAL A 147 9.22 -10.53 11.31
N ILE A 148 9.32 -11.83 11.06
CA ILE A 148 8.36 -12.82 11.56
C ILE A 148 8.43 -12.97 13.08
N GLU A 149 9.62 -12.89 13.69
CA GLU A 149 9.78 -12.84 15.14
C GLU A 149 9.10 -11.61 15.74
N LYS A 150 9.26 -10.44 15.11
CA LYS A 150 8.54 -9.23 15.52
C LYS A 150 7.02 -9.40 15.37
N MET A 151 6.56 -10.02 14.28
CA MET A 151 5.13 -10.34 14.11
C MET A 151 4.65 -11.28 15.22
N LYS A 152 5.43 -12.29 15.61
CA LYS A 152 5.08 -13.20 16.73
C LYS A 152 5.02 -12.46 18.07
N LEU A 153 5.91 -11.48 18.29
CA LEU A 153 5.95 -10.65 19.51
C LEU A 153 4.73 -9.72 19.63
N TYR A 154 4.36 -9.03 18.54
CA TYR A 154 3.31 -8.00 18.57
C TYR A 154 1.92 -8.53 18.21
N LEU A 155 1.82 -9.60 17.41
CA LEU A 155 0.56 -10.21 16.99
C LEU A 155 0.43 -11.60 17.62
N GLN A 156 -0.22 -11.66 18.77
CA GLN A 156 -0.39 -12.92 19.51
C GLN A 156 -1.27 -13.94 18.78
N ASN A 157 -2.25 -13.48 18.00
CA ASN A 157 -3.17 -14.35 17.27
C ASN A 157 -2.49 -15.00 16.04
N PRO A 158 -2.36 -16.34 15.99
CA PRO A 158 -1.76 -17.04 14.85
C PRO A 158 -2.48 -16.79 13.53
N SER A 159 -3.82 -16.73 13.53
CA SER A 159 -4.61 -16.50 12.33
C SER A 159 -4.32 -15.13 11.71
N THR A 160 -4.15 -14.09 12.53
CA THR A 160 -3.78 -12.75 12.05
C THR A 160 -2.39 -12.75 11.40
N ARG A 161 -1.43 -13.48 11.98
CA ARG A 161 -0.09 -13.63 11.38
C ARG A 161 -0.16 -14.33 10.02
N THR A 162 -0.94 -15.42 9.92
CA THR A 162 -1.13 -16.12 8.64
C THR A 162 -1.81 -15.25 7.59
N ILE A 163 -2.81 -14.44 7.98
CA ILE A 163 -3.51 -13.52 7.07
C ILE A 163 -2.53 -12.50 6.47
N LEU A 164 -1.62 -11.94 7.28
CA LEU A 164 -0.62 -10.97 6.81
C LEU A 164 0.51 -11.64 6.02
N PHE A 165 0.96 -12.82 6.43
CA PHE A 165 2.11 -13.48 5.80
C PHE A 165 1.77 -14.16 4.47
N LYS A 166 0.55 -14.68 4.30
CA LYS A 166 0.12 -15.31 3.04
C LYS A 166 0.38 -14.44 1.80
N PRO A 167 -0.05 -13.16 1.74
CA PRO A 167 0.25 -12.31 0.59
C PRO A 167 1.75 -12.00 0.46
N ILE A 168 2.51 -11.89 1.55
CA ILE A 168 3.97 -11.71 1.51
C ILE A 168 4.62 -12.93 0.82
N LYS A 169 4.25 -14.16 1.25
CA LYS A 169 4.72 -15.41 0.64
C LYS A 169 4.40 -15.46 -0.84
N THR A 170 3.14 -15.19 -1.22
CA THR A 170 2.71 -15.19 -2.61
C THR A 170 3.53 -14.22 -3.47
N ASN A 171 3.71 -12.98 -3.02
CA ASN A 171 4.46 -11.98 -3.76
C ASN A 171 5.96 -12.36 -3.93
N ILE A 172 6.58 -12.94 -2.90
CA ILE A 172 7.98 -13.40 -2.98
C ILE A 172 8.11 -14.52 -4.03
N VAL A 173 7.20 -15.50 -4.00
CA VAL A 173 7.19 -16.60 -4.96
C VAL A 173 6.96 -16.09 -6.38
N GLU A 174 6.01 -15.17 -6.59
CA GLU A 174 5.74 -14.58 -7.90
C GLU A 174 6.94 -13.82 -8.46
N ALA A 175 7.67 -13.05 -7.62
CA ALA A 175 8.89 -12.37 -8.03
C ALA A 175 9.97 -13.37 -8.50
N HIS A 176 10.13 -14.49 -7.79
CA HIS A 176 11.06 -15.55 -8.19
C HIS A 176 10.65 -16.20 -9.51
N VAL A 177 9.34 -16.47 -9.71
CA VAL A 177 8.81 -17.03 -10.96
C VAL A 177 9.09 -16.08 -12.14
N GLN A 178 8.85 -14.78 -11.95
CA GLN A 178 9.12 -13.78 -12.98
C GLN A 178 10.59 -13.77 -13.38
N VAL A 179 11.51 -13.70 -12.40
CA VAL A 179 12.96 -13.74 -12.68
C VAL A 179 13.34 -15.05 -13.33
N GLN A 180 12.89 -16.20 -12.82
CA GLN A 180 13.22 -17.50 -13.39
C GLN A 180 12.75 -17.65 -14.84
N SER A 181 11.58 -17.12 -15.18
CA SER A 181 11.08 -17.10 -16.56
C SER A 181 11.94 -16.23 -17.48
N LEU A 182 12.39 -15.07 -17.00
CA LEU A 182 13.30 -14.20 -17.73
C LEU A 182 14.66 -14.86 -17.95
N LEU A 183 15.19 -15.54 -16.93
CA LEU A 183 16.48 -16.21 -17.04
C LEU A 183 16.44 -17.36 -18.05
N LYS A 184 15.38 -18.17 -18.05
CA LYS A 184 15.19 -19.26 -19.02
C LYS A 184 15.09 -18.78 -20.47
N ALA A 185 14.69 -17.53 -20.70
CA ALA A 185 14.58 -16.97 -22.03
C ALA A 185 15.91 -16.40 -22.58
N GLU A 186 16.83 -16.00 -21.69
CA GLU A 186 18.01 -15.21 -22.05
C GLU A 186 19.35 -15.93 -21.81
N TYR A 187 19.38 -16.94 -20.93
CA TYR A 187 20.60 -17.66 -20.52
C TYR A 187 20.49 -19.16 -20.84
N SER A 188 21.64 -19.80 -21.03
CA SER A 188 21.70 -21.25 -21.20
C SER A 188 21.35 -21.98 -19.90
N PRO A 189 20.81 -23.21 -19.97
CA PRO A 189 20.49 -24.00 -18.77
C PRO A 189 21.73 -24.31 -17.92
N GLU A 190 22.90 -24.37 -18.53
CA GLU A 190 24.20 -24.63 -17.89
C GLU A 190 24.64 -23.44 -17.02
N GLU A 191 24.52 -22.21 -17.51
CA GLU A 191 24.82 -20.99 -16.74
C GLU A 191 23.87 -20.81 -15.55
N ILE A 192 22.60 -21.16 -15.72
CA ILE A 192 21.57 -21.07 -14.67
C ILE A 192 21.89 -22.03 -13.51
N GLN A 193 22.33 -23.25 -13.81
CA GLN A 193 22.64 -24.26 -12.79
C GLN A 193 24.02 -24.04 -12.15
N SER A 194 25.02 -23.63 -12.95
CA SER A 194 26.41 -23.51 -12.52
C SER A 194 26.69 -22.22 -11.75
N ILE A 195 26.20 -21.08 -12.24
CA ILE A 195 26.65 -19.75 -11.77
C ILE A 195 25.56 -19.10 -10.91
N ILE A 196 24.30 -19.22 -11.35
CA ILE A 196 23.19 -18.47 -10.77
C ILE A 196 22.61 -19.17 -9.52
N ASN A 197 22.74 -20.51 -9.43
CA ASN A 197 22.33 -21.35 -8.28
C ASN A 197 20.98 -20.93 -7.66
N MET A 198 19.95 -20.80 -8.52
CA MET A 198 18.63 -20.35 -8.08
C MET A 198 17.87 -21.48 -7.38
N VAL A 199 17.34 -21.20 -6.19
CA VAL A 199 16.52 -22.15 -5.42
C VAL A 199 15.27 -22.54 -6.22
N SER A 200 14.88 -23.81 -6.18
CA SER A 200 13.67 -24.27 -6.83
C SER A 200 12.43 -23.62 -6.20
N ILE A 201 11.36 -23.43 -6.98
CA ILE A 201 10.12 -22.83 -6.45
C ILE A 201 9.54 -23.69 -5.31
N GLN A 202 9.68 -25.02 -5.40
CA GLN A 202 9.20 -25.96 -4.39
C GLN A 202 9.98 -25.81 -3.07
N ASP A 203 11.31 -25.74 -3.15
CA ASP A 203 12.15 -25.57 -1.97
C ASP A 203 11.95 -24.20 -1.34
N LEU A 204 11.78 -23.15 -2.15
CA LEU A 204 11.46 -21.81 -1.66
C LEU A 204 10.12 -21.80 -0.92
N GLN A 205 9.09 -22.46 -1.47
CA GLN A 205 7.80 -22.57 -0.80
C GLN A 205 7.92 -23.29 0.53
N ALA A 206 8.64 -24.41 0.58
CA ALA A 206 8.89 -25.15 1.81
C ALA A 206 9.67 -24.33 2.84
N GLN A 207 10.70 -23.59 2.41
CA GLN A 207 11.48 -22.70 3.28
C GLN A 207 10.58 -21.62 3.90
N LEU A 208 9.71 -20.99 3.11
CA LEU A 208 8.78 -19.96 3.58
C LEU A 208 7.70 -20.53 4.50
N ASP A 209 7.23 -21.75 4.25
CA ASP A 209 6.25 -22.43 5.11
C ASP A 209 6.80 -22.75 6.50
N ASN A 210 8.10 -23.01 6.62
CA ASN A 210 8.76 -23.27 7.90
C ASN A 210 8.92 -22.01 8.78
N LEU A 211 8.67 -20.80 8.27
CA LEU A 211 8.87 -19.56 9.03
C LEU A 211 7.71 -19.24 9.99
N LEU A 212 6.49 -19.69 9.68
CA LEU A 212 5.28 -19.36 10.45
C LEU A 212 5.06 -20.30 11.63
#